data_AF-A0AA35SJ29-F1
#
_entry.id   AF-A0AA35SJ29-F1
#
_cell.length_a   1.000
_cell.length_b   1.000
_cell.length_c   1.000
_cell.angle_alpha   90.00
_cell.angle_beta   90.00
_cell.angle_gamma   90.00
#
_symmetry.space_group_name_H-M   'P 1'
#
loop_
_entity.id
_entity.type
_entity.pdbx_description
1 polymer ?
#
loop_
_entity_poly.entity_id
_entity_poly.type
_entity_poly.pdbx_seq_one_letter_code
_entity_poly.pdbx_strand_id
1 'polypeptide(L)'
;MRYWHPMSEAAARKIAAFRPDRIVLLPLYPQFSTTTTASSLAAWRSAAGAVGIAAPTHAVCCYPRAEGLVAAHAALIEPLLAAAAEAGEPRLLFSAHGLPKRVVARGDPYQWQVEETARRIVAGLGREALDWAVCYQSKVGPLAWLEPSIAEEIERAGRDRVPVVVVPVAFVSEHSETLVELDVTYRDHARAVGVPAYHRVPALGTHPSFISALADLSRGAFTASSVSGLDSGEGGRLCPGVHRCCPLAAQ
;
A
#
# COMPACT_ATOMS: atom_id res chain seq x y z
N MET A 1 -5.34 13.08 9.14
CA MET A 1 -5.26 12.96 7.66
C MET A 1 -4.39 14.09 7.12
N ARG A 2 -3.69 13.88 6.00
CA ARG A 2 -2.72 14.85 5.46
C ARG A 2 -3.38 16.01 4.69
N TYR A 3 -4.49 15.73 4.00
CA TYR A 3 -5.16 16.66 3.09
C TYR A 3 -6.69 16.73 3.26
N TRP A 4 -7.23 16.10 4.31
CA TRP A 4 -8.66 16.20 4.64
C TRP A 4 -8.90 16.19 6.14
N HIS A 5 -10.11 16.55 6.58
CA HIS A 5 -10.46 16.53 7.99
C HIS A 5 -10.60 15.09 8.53
N PRO A 6 -10.21 14.83 9.79
CA PRO A 6 -9.44 15.73 10.66
C PRO A 6 -7.97 15.85 10.17
N MET A 7 -7.50 17.09 10.02
CA MET A 7 -6.12 17.40 9.67
C MET A 7 -5.17 17.09 10.84
N SER A 8 -3.86 16.99 10.57
CA SER A 8 -2.83 16.71 11.58
C SER A 8 -2.87 17.68 12.77
N GLU A 9 -3.13 18.96 12.54
CA GLU A 9 -3.22 19.99 13.59
C GLU A 9 -4.41 19.76 14.51
N ALA A 10 -5.56 19.36 13.96
CA ALA A 10 -6.75 19.05 14.74
C ALA A 10 -6.55 17.76 15.55
N ALA A 11 -5.89 16.76 14.97
CA ALA A 11 -5.53 15.53 15.68
C ALA A 11 -4.53 15.81 16.81
N ALA A 12 -3.49 16.61 16.56
CA ALA A 12 -2.49 17.00 17.56
C ALA A 12 -3.13 17.74 18.75
N ARG A 13 -4.04 18.69 18.51
CA ARG A 13 -4.78 19.35 19.60
C ARG A 13 -5.58 18.37 20.46
N LYS A 14 -6.27 17.41 19.86
CA LYS A 14 -7.01 16.37 20.59
C LYS A 14 -6.07 15.48 21.41
N ILE A 15 -4.93 15.09 20.84
CA ILE A 15 -3.93 14.26 21.51
C ILE A 15 -3.27 15.04 22.67
N ALA A 16 -2.95 16.32 22.49
CA ALA A 16 -2.42 17.17 23.56
C ALA A 16 -3.41 17.28 24.73
N ALA A 17 -4.71 17.43 24.45
CA ALA A 17 -5.75 17.46 25.48
C ALA A 17 -5.90 16.11 26.22
N PHE A 18 -5.69 14.99 25.52
CA PHE A 18 -5.71 13.65 26.12
C PHE A 18 -4.53 13.41 27.08
N ARG A 19 -3.39 14.07 26.89
CA ARG A 19 -2.16 13.93 27.69
C ARG A 19 -1.67 12.48 27.78
N PRO A 20 -1.35 11.83 26.64
CA PRO A 20 -0.87 10.45 26.66
C PRO A 20 0.53 10.36 27.26
N ASP A 21 0.83 9.23 27.92
CA ASP A 21 2.19 8.89 28.34
C ASP A 21 3.09 8.56 27.14
N ARG A 22 2.51 8.04 26.05
CA ARG A 22 3.20 7.59 24.83
C ARG A 22 2.31 7.70 23.60
N ILE A 23 2.93 7.91 22.45
CA ILE A 23 2.25 8.04 21.15
C ILE A 23 2.83 7.03 20.16
N VAL A 24 1.95 6.35 19.43
CA VAL A 24 2.32 5.51 18.29
C VAL A 24 1.76 6.13 17.01
N LEU A 25 2.64 6.30 16.02
CA LEU A 25 2.27 6.70 14.67
C LEU A 25 2.24 5.46 13.77
N LEU A 26 1.05 5.02 13.41
CA LEU A 26 0.84 3.88 12.50
C LEU A 26 0.29 4.41 11.16
N PRO A 27 1.06 4.33 10.06
CA PRO A 27 0.56 4.72 8.75
C PRO A 27 -0.48 3.69 8.26
N LEU A 28 -1.41 4.13 7.41
CA LEU A 28 -2.29 3.24 6.65
C LEU A 28 -1.74 2.95 5.25
N TYR A 29 -0.49 3.33 4.99
CA TYR A 29 0.27 2.95 3.81
C TYR A 29 1.20 1.80 4.20
N PRO A 30 0.94 0.55 3.75
CA PRO A 30 1.84 -0.56 4.02
C PRO A 30 3.23 -0.31 3.41
N GLN A 31 3.29 0.31 2.23
CA GLN A 31 4.51 0.67 1.54
C GLN A 31 4.88 2.14 1.80
N PHE A 32 6.11 2.40 2.24
CA PHE A 32 6.63 3.74 2.43
C PHE A 32 6.88 4.43 1.09
N SER A 33 6.49 5.69 0.99
CA SER A 33 7.01 6.64 -0.01
C SER A 33 7.35 7.98 0.66
N THR A 34 8.31 8.69 0.07
CA THR A 34 8.60 10.10 0.39
C THR A 34 7.41 11.02 0.15
N THR A 35 6.45 10.61 -0.69
CA THR A 35 5.27 11.39 -1.04
C THR A 35 4.07 11.15 -0.11
N THR A 36 4.05 10.04 0.63
CA THR A 36 2.94 9.63 1.51
C THR A 36 3.33 9.62 2.98
N THR A 37 3.93 8.53 3.47
CA THR A 37 4.29 8.34 4.88
C THR A 37 5.25 9.42 5.36
N ALA A 38 6.29 9.75 4.58
CA ALA A 38 7.23 10.80 4.97
C ALA A 38 6.55 12.18 5.13
N SER A 39 5.67 12.55 4.19
CA SER A 39 4.87 13.78 4.25
C SER A 39 3.97 13.81 5.48
N SER A 40 3.36 12.66 5.82
CA SER A 40 2.49 12.53 7.00
C SER A 40 3.26 12.64 8.32
N LEU A 41 4.44 12.00 8.41
CA LEU A 41 5.31 12.11 9.59
C LEU A 41 5.84 13.53 9.78
N ALA A 42 6.21 14.22 8.69
CA ALA A 42 6.62 15.63 8.76
C ALA A 42 5.47 16.54 9.24
N ALA A 43 4.25 16.33 8.72
CA ALA A 43 3.08 17.08 9.16
C ALA A 43 2.75 16.83 10.64
N TRP A 44 2.88 15.59 11.12
CA TRP A 44 2.74 15.29 12.55
C TRP A 44 3.77 16.05 13.40
N ARG A 45 5.07 15.98 13.04
CA ARG A 45 6.12 16.65 13.81
C ARG A 45 5.87 18.15 13.95
N SER A 46 5.46 18.81 12.85
CA SER A 46 5.11 20.23 12.85
C SER A 46 3.89 20.50 13.75
N ALA A 47 2.81 19.74 13.58
CA ALA A 47 1.59 19.92 14.36
C ALA A 47 1.79 19.66 15.86
N ALA A 48 2.52 18.60 16.22
CA ALA A 48 2.81 18.22 17.60
C ALA A 48 3.69 19.26 18.29
N GLY A 49 4.71 19.79 17.59
CA GLY A 49 5.56 20.87 18.09
C GLY A 49 4.76 22.15 18.36
N ALA A 50 3.83 22.52 17.46
CA ALA A 50 3.01 23.71 17.60
C ALA A 50 2.08 23.70 18.83
N VAL A 51 1.74 22.52 19.36
CA VAL A 51 0.90 22.36 20.56
C VAL A 51 1.67 21.83 21.77
N GLY A 52 3.00 21.76 21.69
CA GLY A 52 3.87 21.38 22.82
C GLY A 52 3.74 19.93 23.28
N ILE A 53 3.42 18.98 22.40
CA ILE A 53 3.43 17.55 22.77
C ILE A 53 4.87 17.11 23.04
N ALA A 54 5.14 16.73 24.29
CA ALA A 54 6.43 16.19 24.74
C ALA A 54 6.43 14.67 24.96
N ALA A 55 5.27 14.01 24.79
CA ALA A 55 5.15 12.58 25.00
C ALA A 55 6.06 11.78 24.03
N PRO A 56 6.79 10.76 24.53
CA PRO A 56 7.56 9.85 23.69
C PRO A 56 6.74 9.33 22.51
N THR A 57 7.28 9.46 21.32
CA THR A 57 6.60 9.11 20.07
C THR A 57 7.39 8.07 19.30
N HIS A 58 6.76 6.93 19.01
CA HIS A 58 7.33 5.88 18.19
C HIS A 58 6.53 5.73 16.88
N ALA A 59 7.21 5.59 15.74
CA ALA A 59 6.57 5.49 14.44
C ALA A 59 6.89 4.17 13.75
N VAL A 60 5.87 3.52 13.19
CA VAL A 60 6.08 2.47 12.18
C VAL A 60 6.18 3.16 10.83
N CYS A 61 7.24 2.94 10.06
CA CYS A 61 7.41 3.62 8.76
C CYS A 61 6.80 2.86 7.58
N CYS A 62 6.79 1.53 7.63
CA CYS A 62 6.19 0.66 6.62
C CYS A 62 6.00 -0.75 7.19
N TYR A 63 5.16 -1.54 6.56
CA TYR A 63 4.88 -2.93 6.91
C TYR A 63 4.49 -3.79 5.68
N PRO A 64 5.22 -3.70 4.55
CA PRO A 64 4.85 -4.35 3.28
C PRO A 64 4.84 -5.89 3.35
N ARG A 65 5.42 -6.45 4.40
CA ARG A 65 5.66 -7.88 4.61
C ARG A 65 4.85 -8.47 5.76
N ALA A 66 4.00 -7.68 6.41
CA ALA A 66 3.23 -8.11 7.58
C ALA A 66 2.34 -9.32 7.23
N GLU A 67 2.36 -10.36 8.07
CA GLU A 67 1.66 -11.61 7.77
C GLU A 67 0.15 -11.42 7.64
N GLY A 68 -0.47 -10.65 8.53
CA GLY A 68 -1.91 -10.37 8.46
C GLY A 68 -2.31 -9.50 7.26
N LEU A 69 -1.38 -8.69 6.71
CA LEU A 69 -1.59 -7.97 5.43
C LEU A 69 -1.64 -8.95 4.26
N VAL A 70 -0.67 -9.88 4.22
CA VAL A 70 -0.57 -10.91 3.17
C VAL A 70 -1.77 -11.86 3.23
N ALA A 71 -2.09 -12.36 4.42
CA ALA A 71 -3.22 -13.26 4.65
C ALA A 71 -4.57 -12.62 4.28
N ALA A 72 -4.77 -11.33 4.59
CA ALA A 72 -5.99 -10.63 4.22
C ALA A 72 -6.15 -10.50 2.69
N HIS A 73 -5.08 -10.15 1.97
CA HIS A 73 -5.13 -10.11 0.51
C HIS A 73 -5.38 -11.49 -0.08
N ALA A 74 -4.65 -12.52 0.37
CA ALA A 74 -4.81 -13.88 -0.13
C ALA A 74 -6.26 -14.37 0.01
N ALA A 75 -6.87 -14.17 1.19
CA ALA A 75 -8.25 -14.53 1.46
C ALA A 75 -9.27 -13.82 0.56
N LEU A 76 -9.02 -12.56 0.20
CA LEU A 76 -9.90 -11.78 -0.69
C LEU A 76 -9.69 -12.11 -2.17
N ILE A 77 -8.47 -12.49 -2.57
CA ILE A 77 -8.09 -12.81 -3.95
C ILE A 77 -8.63 -14.19 -4.35
N GLU A 78 -8.50 -15.19 -3.47
CA GLU A 78 -8.79 -16.58 -3.77
C GLU A 78 -10.20 -16.85 -4.36
N PRO A 79 -11.31 -16.35 -3.78
CA PRO A 79 -12.64 -16.55 -4.36
C PRO A 79 -12.80 -15.87 -5.73
N LEU A 80 -12.10 -14.76 -5.97
CA LEU A 80 -12.17 -14.03 -7.24
C LEU A 80 -11.33 -14.70 -8.33
N LEU A 81 -10.21 -15.33 -7.97
CA LEU A 81 -9.49 -16.22 -8.90
C LEU A 81 -10.35 -17.42 -9.30
N ALA A 82 -11.07 -18.02 -8.35
CA ALA A 82 -11.98 -19.13 -8.65
C ALA A 82 -13.13 -18.70 -9.59
N ALA A 83 -13.75 -17.54 -9.33
CA ALA A 83 -14.79 -17.00 -10.19
C ALA A 83 -14.27 -16.65 -11.60
N ALA A 84 -13.10 -16.01 -11.68
CA ALA A 84 -12.50 -15.66 -12.96
C ALA A 84 -12.11 -16.90 -13.78
N ALA A 85 -11.76 -18.00 -13.12
CA ALA A 85 -11.39 -19.26 -13.77
C ALA A 85 -12.52 -19.86 -14.62
N GLU A 86 -13.79 -19.49 -14.38
CA GLU A 86 -14.93 -19.88 -15.23
C GLU A 86 -14.81 -19.34 -16.66
N ALA A 87 -14.02 -18.27 -16.86
CA ALA A 87 -13.80 -17.63 -18.16
C ALA A 87 -12.39 -17.87 -18.74
N GLY A 88 -11.58 -18.76 -18.13
CA GLY A 88 -10.20 -19.09 -18.54
C GLY A 88 -9.17 -18.89 -17.43
N GLU A 89 -7.90 -19.22 -17.69
CA GLU A 89 -6.83 -19.04 -16.68
C GLU A 89 -6.61 -17.55 -16.38
N PRO A 90 -6.88 -17.08 -15.14
CA PRO A 90 -6.88 -15.66 -14.86
C PRO A 90 -5.48 -15.08 -14.66
N ARG A 91 -5.30 -13.85 -15.16
CA ARG A 91 -4.16 -13.00 -14.84
C ARG A 91 -4.45 -12.14 -13.61
N LEU A 92 -3.57 -12.23 -12.60
CA LEU A 92 -3.65 -11.44 -11.37
C LEU A 92 -2.82 -10.15 -11.49
N LEU A 93 -3.47 -9.00 -11.55
CA LEU A 93 -2.82 -7.70 -11.67
C LEU A 93 -2.81 -6.98 -10.33
N PHE A 94 -1.64 -6.79 -9.74
CA PHE A 94 -1.46 -5.94 -8.57
C PHE A 94 -1.33 -4.49 -9.03
N SER A 95 -2.38 -3.71 -8.81
CA SER A 95 -2.43 -2.29 -9.16
C SER A 95 -2.01 -1.42 -7.99
N ALA A 96 -0.99 -0.60 -8.22
CA ALA A 96 -0.50 0.40 -7.26
C ALA A 96 -0.54 1.80 -7.89
N HIS A 97 -0.65 2.85 -7.08
CA HIS A 97 -0.53 4.21 -7.60
C HIS A 97 0.87 4.40 -8.19
N GLY A 98 0.97 4.95 -9.39
CA GLY A 98 2.25 5.20 -10.03
C GLY A 98 3.08 6.26 -9.28
N LEU A 99 4.39 6.24 -9.49
CA LEU A 99 5.26 7.38 -9.15
C LEU A 99 6.04 7.82 -10.39
N PRO A 100 6.43 9.11 -10.48
CA PRO A 100 7.38 9.54 -11.48
C PRO A 100 8.71 8.77 -11.33
N LYS A 101 9.27 8.24 -12.43
CA LYS A 101 10.54 7.46 -12.44
C LYS A 101 11.68 8.19 -11.71
N ARG A 102 11.72 9.53 -11.79
CA ARG A 102 12.70 10.37 -11.08
C ARG A 102 12.64 10.26 -9.54
N VAL A 103 11.46 10.01 -8.97
CA VAL A 103 11.28 9.85 -7.51
C VAL A 103 11.92 8.54 -7.06
N VAL A 104 11.67 7.45 -7.80
CA VAL A 104 12.28 6.14 -7.56
C VAL A 104 13.79 6.19 -7.77
N ALA A 105 14.25 6.79 -8.88
CA ALA A 105 15.68 6.95 -9.17
C ALA A 105 16.45 7.73 -8.08
N ARG A 106 15.78 8.63 -7.36
CA ARG A 106 16.37 9.35 -6.22
C ARG A 106 16.55 8.48 -4.97
N GLY A 107 15.95 7.28 -4.94
CA GLY A 107 16.11 6.30 -3.87
C GLY A 107 14.84 6.05 -3.05
N ASP A 108 13.66 6.43 -3.55
CA ASP A 108 12.38 6.08 -2.91
C ASP A 108 12.16 4.55 -2.92
N PRO A 109 11.84 3.91 -1.77
CA PRO A 109 11.68 2.46 -1.71
C PRO A 109 10.32 1.94 -2.15
N TYR A 110 9.36 2.81 -2.48
CA TYR A 110 7.97 2.44 -2.72
C TYR A 110 7.81 1.30 -3.73
N GLN A 111 8.42 1.42 -4.92
CA GLN A 111 8.32 0.40 -5.97
C GLN A 111 8.76 -0.98 -5.45
N TRP A 112 9.93 -1.06 -4.84
CA TRP A 112 10.46 -2.31 -4.29
C TRP A 112 9.55 -2.88 -3.20
N GLN A 113 8.99 -2.04 -2.34
CA GLN A 113 8.06 -2.49 -1.29
C GLN A 113 6.72 -3.00 -1.85
N VAL A 114 6.21 -2.39 -2.93
CA VAL A 114 5.01 -2.87 -3.63
C VAL A 114 5.27 -4.24 -4.26
N GLU A 115 6.39 -4.38 -4.97
CA GLU A 115 6.80 -5.63 -5.61
C GLU A 115 7.00 -6.75 -4.58
N GLU A 116 7.62 -6.45 -3.43
CA GLU A 116 7.78 -7.41 -2.33
C GLU A 116 6.44 -7.78 -1.69
N THR A 117 5.49 -6.85 -1.57
CA THR A 117 4.13 -7.14 -1.08
C THR A 117 3.44 -8.12 -2.03
N ALA A 118 3.45 -7.83 -3.33
CA ALA A 118 2.83 -8.68 -4.36
C ALA A 118 3.45 -10.08 -4.37
N ARG A 119 4.79 -10.17 -4.34
CA ARG A 119 5.53 -11.45 -4.29
C ARG A 119 5.11 -12.31 -3.09
N ARG A 120 4.93 -11.70 -1.91
CA ARG A 120 4.49 -12.41 -0.70
C ARG A 120 3.05 -12.86 -0.78
N ILE A 121 2.16 -12.05 -1.36
CA ILE A 121 0.77 -12.43 -1.60
C ILE A 121 0.70 -13.63 -2.54
N VAL A 122 1.43 -13.60 -3.66
CA VAL A 122 1.50 -14.74 -4.60
C VAL A 122 2.03 -16.00 -3.92
N ALA A 123 3.10 -15.87 -3.13
CA ALA A 123 3.61 -17.00 -2.34
C ALA A 123 2.56 -17.53 -1.35
N GLY A 124 1.80 -16.65 -0.70
CA GLY A 124 0.72 -17.01 0.22
C GLY A 124 -0.49 -17.67 -0.44
N LEU A 125 -0.69 -17.46 -1.75
CA LEU A 125 -1.73 -18.14 -2.53
C LEU A 125 -1.36 -19.58 -2.89
N GLY A 126 -0.08 -19.96 -2.81
CA GLY A 126 0.37 -21.34 -3.04
C GLY A 126 0.14 -21.87 -4.46
N ARG A 127 0.12 -21.01 -5.49
CA ARG A 127 -0.12 -21.37 -6.90
C ARG A 127 1.16 -21.26 -7.72
N GLU A 128 1.71 -22.40 -8.17
CA GLU A 128 3.02 -22.46 -8.85
C GLU A 128 3.06 -21.78 -10.23
N ALA A 129 1.94 -21.77 -10.97
CA ALA A 129 1.87 -21.26 -12.34
C ALA A 129 0.91 -20.07 -12.51
N LEU A 130 0.72 -19.26 -11.46
CA LEU A 130 -0.14 -18.09 -11.53
C LEU A 130 0.47 -17.03 -12.47
N ASP A 131 -0.26 -16.60 -13.49
CA ASP A 131 0.09 -15.43 -14.29
C ASP A 131 -0.22 -14.17 -13.47
N TRP A 132 0.82 -13.39 -13.13
CA TRP A 132 0.65 -12.16 -12.37
C TRP A 132 1.65 -11.08 -12.76
N ALA A 133 1.27 -9.82 -12.51
CA ALA A 133 2.15 -8.67 -12.69
C ALA A 133 1.85 -7.57 -11.68
N VAL A 134 2.86 -6.78 -11.34
CA VAL A 134 2.67 -5.46 -10.72
C VAL A 134 2.53 -4.43 -11.82
N CYS A 135 1.53 -3.57 -11.70
CA CYS A 135 1.25 -2.50 -12.65
C CYS A 135 0.86 -1.22 -11.93
N TYR A 136 0.97 -0.10 -12.65
CA TYR A 136 0.82 1.22 -12.06
C TYR A 136 -0.35 1.99 -12.69
N GLN A 137 -1.16 2.63 -11.85
CA GLN A 137 -2.32 3.44 -12.26
C GLN A 137 -2.09 4.94 -12.03
N SER A 138 -3.06 5.76 -12.45
CA SER A 138 -3.15 7.18 -12.15
C SER A 138 -1.92 8.01 -12.58
N LYS A 139 -1.41 7.76 -13.79
CA LYS A 139 -0.38 8.62 -14.42
C LYS A 139 -0.94 10.03 -14.67
N VAL A 140 -0.29 11.05 -14.11
CA VAL A 140 -0.69 12.46 -14.31
C VAL A 140 0.43 13.27 -14.97
N GLY A 141 0.07 14.02 -16.01
CA GLY A 141 0.97 14.95 -16.68
C GLY A 141 2.07 14.28 -17.54
N PRO A 142 3.01 15.08 -18.06
CA PRO A 142 3.92 14.66 -19.13
C PRO A 142 5.17 13.89 -18.65
N LEU A 143 5.33 13.68 -17.34
CA LEU A 143 6.51 13.02 -16.80
C LEU A 143 6.57 11.53 -17.20
N ALA A 144 7.75 10.92 -17.10
CA ALA A 144 7.89 9.47 -17.18
C ALA A 144 7.52 8.83 -15.84
N TRP A 145 6.63 7.83 -15.87
CA TRP A 145 6.10 7.14 -14.69
C TRP A 145 6.52 5.67 -14.68
N LEU A 146 6.33 5.01 -13.54
CA LEU A 146 6.53 3.57 -13.42
C LEU A 146 5.67 2.78 -14.41
N GLU A 147 6.22 1.67 -14.86
CA GLU A 147 5.68 0.78 -15.89
C GLU A 147 5.78 -0.68 -15.40
N PRO A 148 4.96 -1.59 -15.93
CA PRO A 148 3.90 -1.35 -16.91
C PRO A 148 2.71 -0.59 -16.30
N SER A 149 1.98 0.15 -17.12
CA SER A 149 0.71 0.72 -16.70
C SER A 149 -0.37 -0.36 -16.64
N ILE A 150 -1.36 -0.20 -15.76
CA ILE A 150 -2.49 -1.14 -15.71
C ILE A 150 -3.26 -1.19 -17.04
N ALA A 151 -3.32 -0.09 -17.79
CA ALA A 151 -3.94 -0.06 -19.11
C ALA A 151 -3.22 -1.03 -20.08
N GLU A 152 -1.89 -0.96 -20.15
CA GLU A 152 -1.09 -1.87 -20.99
C GLU A 152 -1.25 -3.34 -20.60
N GLU A 153 -1.36 -3.65 -19.30
CA GLU A 153 -1.60 -5.01 -18.82
C GLU A 153 -3.01 -5.52 -19.13
N ILE A 154 -4.02 -4.64 -19.08
CA ILE A 154 -5.39 -4.96 -19.51
C ILE A 154 -5.45 -5.20 -21.02
N GLU A 155 -4.78 -4.37 -21.83
CA GLU A 155 -4.66 -4.60 -23.27
C GLU A 155 -3.94 -5.92 -23.57
N ARG A 156 -2.89 -6.27 -22.81
CA ARG A 156 -2.22 -7.57 -22.93
C ARG A 156 -3.20 -8.70 -22.64
N ALA A 157 -3.97 -8.62 -21.56
CA ALA A 157 -4.98 -9.62 -21.24
C ALA A 157 -6.08 -9.75 -22.30
N GLY A 158 -6.50 -8.63 -22.92
CA GLY A 158 -7.44 -8.64 -24.05
C GLY A 158 -6.89 -9.35 -25.29
N ARG A 159 -5.62 -9.10 -25.64
CA ARG A 159 -4.93 -9.81 -26.74
C ARG A 159 -4.80 -11.31 -26.46
N ASP A 160 -4.46 -11.66 -25.23
CA ASP A 160 -4.30 -13.04 -24.78
C ASP A 160 -5.65 -13.76 -24.56
N ARG A 161 -6.76 -13.00 -24.54
CA ARG A 161 -8.12 -13.46 -24.19
C ARG A 161 -8.18 -14.21 -22.85
N VAL A 162 -7.51 -13.66 -21.84
CA VAL A 162 -7.53 -14.20 -20.46
C VAL A 162 -8.30 -13.29 -19.52
N PRO A 163 -9.07 -13.85 -18.56
CA PRO A 163 -9.76 -13.04 -17.56
C PRO A 163 -8.76 -12.37 -16.61
N VAL A 164 -9.19 -11.28 -15.98
CA VAL A 164 -8.33 -10.45 -15.12
C VAL A 164 -8.93 -10.31 -13.72
N VAL A 165 -8.08 -10.50 -12.71
CA VAL A 165 -8.35 -10.14 -11.32
C VAL A 165 -7.42 -8.99 -10.91
N VAL A 166 -7.97 -7.84 -10.55
CA VAL A 166 -7.20 -6.64 -10.17
C VAL A 166 -7.19 -6.46 -8.65
N VAL A 167 -6.00 -6.33 -8.07
CA VAL A 167 -5.77 -6.12 -6.63
C VAL A 167 -5.30 -4.69 -6.37
N PRO A 168 -6.04 -3.84 -5.63
CA PRO A 168 -5.52 -2.55 -5.17
C PRO A 168 -4.52 -2.76 -4.02
N VAL A 169 -3.24 -2.99 -4.34
CA VAL A 169 -2.23 -3.50 -3.39
C VAL A 169 -1.59 -2.42 -2.50
N ALA A 170 -1.69 -1.16 -2.91
CA ALA A 170 -1.00 -0.03 -2.25
C ALA A 170 -1.90 0.81 -1.33
N PHE A 171 -3.18 0.45 -1.20
CA PHE A 171 -4.14 1.12 -0.32
C PHE A 171 -5.01 0.11 0.42
N VAL A 172 -5.38 0.45 1.64
CA VAL A 172 -6.10 -0.45 2.56
C VAL A 172 -7.57 -0.08 2.74
N SER A 173 -8.06 0.94 2.04
CA SER A 173 -9.45 1.41 2.10
C SER A 173 -9.92 1.77 0.70
N GLU A 174 -11.22 1.78 0.48
CA GLU A 174 -11.78 2.24 -0.80
C GLU A 174 -11.61 3.75 -0.96
N HIS A 175 -11.34 4.20 -2.18
CA HIS A 175 -11.21 5.62 -2.55
C HIS A 175 -11.53 5.79 -4.04
N SER A 176 -11.34 7.00 -4.58
CA SER A 176 -11.66 7.30 -5.98
C SER A 176 -10.93 6.40 -6.98
N GLU A 177 -9.66 6.07 -6.73
CA GLU A 177 -8.87 5.21 -7.64
C GLU A 177 -9.41 3.77 -7.66
N THR A 178 -10.00 3.25 -6.57
CA THR A 178 -10.62 1.93 -6.60
C THR A 178 -12.05 1.97 -7.16
N LEU A 179 -12.90 2.85 -6.64
CA LEU A 179 -14.33 2.89 -6.98
C LEU A 179 -14.64 3.53 -8.33
N VAL A 180 -13.75 4.38 -8.84
CA VAL A 180 -13.92 5.05 -10.14
C VAL A 180 -12.91 4.54 -11.15
N GLU A 181 -11.61 4.64 -10.88
CA GLU A 181 -10.62 4.23 -11.88
C GLU A 181 -10.68 2.72 -12.13
N LEU A 182 -10.59 1.87 -11.09
CA LEU A 182 -10.66 0.41 -11.30
C LEU A 182 -12.07 -0.07 -11.67
N ASP A 183 -13.09 0.31 -10.88
CA ASP A 183 -14.45 -0.24 -11.04
C ASP A 183 -15.21 0.27 -12.26
N VAL A 184 -14.89 1.48 -12.77
CA VAL A 184 -15.55 2.07 -13.93
C VAL A 184 -14.57 2.16 -15.10
N THR A 185 -13.53 3.00 -14.99
CA THR A 185 -12.66 3.32 -16.13
C THR A 185 -11.93 2.10 -16.70
N TYR A 186 -11.26 1.33 -15.85
CA TYR A 186 -10.49 0.16 -16.28
C TYR A 186 -11.38 -1.06 -16.54
N ARG A 187 -12.52 -1.20 -15.84
CA ARG A 187 -13.53 -2.22 -16.17
C ARG A 187 -14.11 -2.00 -17.57
N ASP A 188 -14.45 -0.76 -17.91
CA ASP A 188 -14.97 -0.43 -19.25
C ASP A 188 -13.90 -0.58 -20.33
N HIS A 189 -12.65 -0.22 -20.02
CA HIS A 189 -11.52 -0.47 -20.91
C HIS A 189 -11.31 -1.99 -21.14
N ALA A 190 -11.33 -2.80 -20.09
CA ALA A 190 -11.21 -4.26 -20.19
C ALA A 190 -12.30 -4.87 -21.08
N ARG A 191 -13.55 -4.40 -20.95
CA ARG A 191 -14.65 -4.78 -21.84
C ARG A 191 -14.37 -4.38 -23.29
N ALA A 192 -13.90 -3.15 -23.53
CA ALA A 192 -13.63 -2.64 -24.87
C ALA A 192 -12.52 -3.41 -25.60
N VAL A 193 -11.51 -3.90 -24.88
CA VAL A 193 -10.39 -4.68 -25.45
C VAL A 193 -10.63 -6.20 -25.43
N GLY A 194 -11.82 -6.65 -25.03
CA GLY A 194 -12.23 -8.05 -25.13
C GLY A 194 -11.71 -8.96 -24.01
N VAL A 195 -11.44 -8.44 -22.82
CA VAL A 195 -11.13 -9.27 -21.64
C VAL A 195 -12.37 -10.11 -21.26
N PRO A 196 -12.29 -11.45 -21.17
CA PRO A 196 -13.43 -12.33 -20.92
C PRO A 196 -14.18 -12.09 -19.60
N ALA A 197 -13.44 -11.79 -18.52
CA ALA A 197 -14.00 -11.43 -17.22
C ALA A 197 -13.08 -10.46 -16.49
N TYR A 198 -13.66 -9.52 -15.74
CA TYR A 198 -12.93 -8.53 -14.94
C TYR A 198 -13.47 -8.51 -13.51
N HIS A 199 -12.60 -8.86 -12.56
CA HIS A 199 -12.91 -8.84 -11.14
C HIS A 199 -11.96 -7.91 -10.42
N ARG A 200 -12.48 -7.03 -9.55
CA ARG A 200 -11.67 -6.20 -8.67
C ARG A 200 -11.77 -6.75 -7.25
N VAL A 201 -10.62 -6.99 -6.62
CA VAL A 201 -10.53 -7.32 -5.20
C VAL A 201 -10.92 -6.08 -4.37
N PRO A 202 -11.79 -6.20 -3.35
CA PRO A 202 -12.07 -5.10 -2.45
C PRO A 202 -10.80 -4.67 -1.71
N ALA A 203 -10.73 -3.39 -1.33
CA ALA A 203 -9.69 -2.95 -0.41
C ALA A 203 -9.81 -3.69 0.93
N LEU A 204 -8.71 -3.84 1.66
CA LEU A 204 -8.67 -4.64 2.89
C LEU A 204 -9.71 -4.22 3.93
N GLY A 205 -9.96 -2.91 4.05
CA GLY A 205 -10.95 -2.34 4.95
C GLY A 205 -10.73 -2.84 6.38
N THR A 206 -11.71 -3.58 6.89
CA THR A 206 -11.71 -4.14 8.24
C THR A 206 -11.50 -5.65 8.27
N HIS A 207 -10.85 -6.23 7.24
CA HIS A 207 -10.58 -7.67 7.21
C HIS A 207 -9.87 -8.12 8.51
N PRO A 208 -10.34 -9.17 9.21
CA PRO A 208 -9.82 -9.53 10.54
C PRO A 208 -8.31 -9.71 10.60
N SER A 209 -7.71 -10.40 9.63
CA SER A 209 -6.25 -10.58 9.57
C SER A 209 -5.48 -9.26 9.41
N PHE A 210 -6.04 -8.31 8.65
CA PHE A 210 -5.41 -7.00 8.48
C PHE A 210 -5.52 -6.17 9.77
N ILE A 211 -6.69 -6.17 10.42
CA ILE A 211 -6.88 -5.50 11.71
C ILE A 211 -5.97 -6.09 12.79
N SER A 212 -5.78 -7.43 12.81
CA SER A 212 -4.82 -8.07 13.69
C SER A 212 -3.40 -7.57 13.42
N ALA A 213 -2.97 -7.49 12.15
CA ALA A 213 -1.65 -6.95 11.83
C ALA A 213 -1.47 -5.51 12.31
N LEU A 214 -2.46 -4.63 12.16
CA LEU A 214 -2.38 -3.26 12.70
C LEU A 214 -2.27 -3.24 14.23
N ALA A 215 -3.00 -4.12 14.91
CA ALA A 215 -2.92 -4.26 16.36
C ALA A 215 -1.55 -4.74 16.81
N ASP A 216 -0.97 -5.73 16.12
CA ASP A 216 0.34 -6.29 16.43
C ASP A 216 1.47 -5.30 16.17
N LEU A 217 1.41 -4.56 15.05
CA LEU A 217 2.32 -3.45 14.76
C LEU A 217 2.25 -2.36 15.84
N SER A 218 1.04 -2.02 16.28
CA SER A 218 0.84 -1.02 17.33
C SER A 218 1.43 -1.47 18.67
N ARG A 219 1.16 -2.71 19.08
CA ARG A 219 1.73 -3.30 20.31
C ARG A 219 3.25 -3.43 20.22
N GLY A 220 3.77 -3.86 19.07
CA GLY A 220 5.20 -3.97 18.81
C GLY A 220 5.92 -2.63 18.98
N ALA A 221 5.32 -1.53 18.48
CA ALA A 221 5.84 -0.18 18.69
C ALA A 221 5.86 0.24 20.18
N PHE A 222 4.99 -0.32 21.02
CA PHE A 222 5.04 -0.10 22.47
C PHE A 222 6.17 -0.88 23.14
N THR A 223 6.50 -2.08 22.66
CA THR A 223 7.54 -2.94 23.24
C THR A 223 8.93 -2.76 22.61
N ALA A 224 9.06 -1.89 21.61
CA ALA A 224 10.33 -1.59 20.97
C ALA A 224 11.39 -1.09 21.97
N SER A 225 12.66 -1.43 21.72
CA SER A 225 13.79 -1.12 22.60
C SER A 225 13.95 0.38 22.88
N SER A 226 13.49 1.25 21.98
CA SER A 226 13.43 2.69 22.18
C SER A 226 11.99 3.19 22.31
N VAL A 227 11.72 3.93 23.39
CA VAL A 227 10.41 4.55 23.68
C VAL A 227 10.06 5.63 22.65
N SER A 228 11.07 6.27 22.03
CA SER A 228 10.90 7.19 20.90
C SER A 228 11.78 6.76 19.74
N GLY A 229 11.21 6.65 18.54
CA GLY A 229 11.96 6.10 17.42
C GLY A 229 11.11 5.92 16.18
N LEU A 230 11.74 5.25 15.21
CA LEU A 230 11.10 4.86 13.97
C LEU A 230 11.70 3.53 13.55
N ASP A 231 10.82 2.57 13.27
CA ASP A 231 11.15 1.24 12.81
C ASP A 231 10.25 0.84 11.64
N SER A 232 10.59 -0.23 10.92
CA SER A 232 9.60 -0.89 10.06
C SER A 232 8.72 -1.83 10.90
N GLY A 233 7.74 -2.46 10.26
CA GLY A 233 6.91 -3.49 10.88
C GLY A 233 7.67 -4.74 11.34
N GLU A 234 8.97 -4.84 11.05
CA GLU A 234 9.85 -5.91 11.54
C GLU A 234 11.01 -5.37 12.40
N GLY A 235 10.89 -4.13 12.92
CA GLY A 235 11.84 -3.59 13.90
C GLY A 235 13.14 -3.01 13.35
N GLY A 236 13.30 -2.90 12.03
CA GLY A 236 14.54 -2.39 11.42
C GLY A 236 14.42 -2.13 9.92
N ARG A 237 15.54 -1.84 9.24
CA ARG A 237 15.53 -1.52 7.80
C ARG A 237 15.18 -2.77 6.97
N LEU A 238 14.07 -2.70 6.23
CA LEU A 238 13.69 -3.74 5.26
C LEU A 238 14.28 -3.50 3.86
N CYS A 239 14.39 -2.22 3.48
CA CYS A 239 14.74 -1.84 2.11
C CYS A 239 16.21 -2.09 1.83
N PRO A 240 16.55 -2.62 0.65
CA PRO A 240 17.93 -2.71 0.18
C PRO A 240 18.69 -1.38 0.30
N GLY A 241 20.02 -1.47 0.43
CA GLY A 241 20.95 -0.35 0.62
C GLY A 241 20.75 0.80 -0.37
N VAL A 242 20.39 0.46 -1.62
CA VAL A 242 20.20 1.40 -2.74
C VAL A 242 19.06 2.41 -2.52
N HIS A 243 18.07 2.09 -1.68
CA HIS A 243 16.94 2.98 -1.39
C HIS A 243 17.30 4.01 -0.32
N ARG A 244 18.07 5.02 -0.71
CA ARG A 244 18.60 6.09 0.16
C ARG A 244 17.53 6.97 0.81
N CYS A 245 16.31 6.99 0.28
CA CYS A 245 15.20 7.73 0.88
C CYS A 245 14.42 6.90 1.92
N CYS A 246 14.82 5.65 2.19
CA CYS A 246 14.29 4.91 3.32
C CYS A 246 14.58 5.70 4.61
N PRO A 247 13.60 5.88 5.50
CA PRO A 247 13.78 6.66 6.73
C PRO A 247 14.77 6.01 7.72
N LEU A 248 15.10 4.74 7.48
CA LEU A 248 16.06 3.94 8.22
C LEU A 248 17.43 3.85 7.51
N ALA A 249 17.66 4.60 6.44
CA ALA A 249 18.90 4.53 5.67
C ALA A 249 20.11 5.22 6.33
N ALA A 250 19.87 6.04 7.36
CA ALA A 250 20.88 6.86 8.05
C ALA A 250 20.97 6.57 9.56
N GLN A 251 20.45 5.42 10.00
CA GLN A 251 20.71 4.88 11.34
C GLN A 251 22.00 4.08 11.34
#